data_AF-A0A956RJC8-F1
#
_entry.id   AF-A0A956RJC8-F1
#
_cell.length_a   1.000
_cell.length_b   1.000
_cell.length_c   1.000
_cell.angle_alpha   90.00
_cell.angle_beta   90.00
_cell.angle_gamma   90.00
#
_symmetry.space_group_name_H-M   'P 1'
#
loop_
_entity.id
_entity.type
_entity.pdbx_description
1 polymer ?
#
loop_
_entity_poly.entity_id
_entity_poly.type
_entity_poly.pdbx_seq_one_letter_code
_entity_poly.pdbx_strand_id
1 'polypeptide(L)'
;MPRQKASPSRLITGVVFVFKLLWSAAVVLVPALGVWFASSLAAYRNGPVWLVCLCGALLFPVLPLAWDALAGWRRRRKGARGPRVLTFWDRLVLRTLTINLVFLSALLARFPAEGFAALSTRGDWFLDGQQGARVDEARVLLFRAADGLEWLYVATHENPYESLLGEPEPAGDDDALRPGPTRRPGERPLPQTTKTPEPDAEPGETGEESSGESPGEESPGEESPAEEPAAGEPDGDALPPWPLPETLHPLVANMPADVETSIESVARYIADNEPVQWRRVKALHDYVADRVAYDAAAYVAGRYPPQDAETVFRSHVAVCAGYARLLAALGEAAGEEIVVVSGDARNDGADVTGEGHAWNAAKLGDFWYLVDATWDAGHVNGDRFTKEYETGYLFTPPAVFGVTHFPDEERWQLRDDPVSRGDFFRQPMMHARFYAEGLELLSPTRSQVSVSGALEILVKNPRRRHFLVHAVPKGGGEQRDCEVDAGPSARFECAFPSAGTYTVRMFASPKRVGTYAMVGELEVNAAGS
;
A
#
# COMPACT_ATOMS: atom_id res chain seq x y z
N MET A 1 -11.16 14.13 -75.33
CA MET A 1 -10.08 14.31 -74.33
C MET A 1 -10.25 13.29 -73.23
N PRO A 2 -9.28 12.38 -72.99
CA PRO A 2 -9.35 11.51 -71.81
C PRO A 2 -8.92 12.31 -70.58
N ARG A 3 -9.74 12.31 -69.53
CA ARG A 3 -9.36 12.87 -68.21
C ARG A 3 -8.22 12.03 -67.64
N GLN A 4 -6.99 12.58 -67.63
CA GLN A 4 -5.89 12.05 -66.83
C GLN A 4 -6.33 12.09 -65.36
N LYS A 5 -6.50 10.91 -64.74
CA LYS A 5 -6.61 10.80 -63.29
C LYS A 5 -5.23 11.12 -62.72
N ALA A 6 -5.11 12.24 -62.03
CA ALA A 6 -3.90 12.60 -61.29
C ALA A 6 -3.56 11.46 -60.31
N SER A 7 -2.34 10.94 -60.40
CA SER A 7 -1.80 10.01 -59.41
C SER A 7 -1.69 10.75 -58.08
N PRO A 8 -2.22 10.20 -56.96
CA PRO A 8 -2.03 10.82 -55.65
C PRO A 8 -0.53 10.96 -55.36
N SER A 9 -0.14 12.09 -54.73
CA SER A 9 1.25 12.33 -54.37
C SER A 9 1.72 11.27 -53.37
N ARG A 10 3.01 10.90 -53.41
CA ARG A 10 3.60 9.90 -52.50
C ARG A 10 3.34 10.22 -51.02
N LEU A 11 3.22 11.52 -50.69
CA LEU A 11 2.87 12.01 -49.36
C LEU A 11 1.44 11.58 -48.96
N ILE A 12 0.45 11.77 -49.86
CA ILE A 12 -0.95 11.37 -49.62
C ILE A 12 -1.06 9.84 -49.51
N THR A 13 -0.32 9.10 -50.34
CA THR A 13 -0.28 7.63 -50.26
C THR A 13 0.33 7.15 -48.94
N GLY A 14 1.40 7.81 -48.46
CA GLY A 14 2.02 7.52 -47.16
C GLY A 14 1.09 7.79 -45.98
N VAL A 15 0.43 8.95 -45.95
CA VAL A 15 -0.54 9.32 -44.90
C VAL A 15 -1.72 8.34 -44.86
N VAL A 16 -2.27 7.97 -46.02
CA VAL A 16 -3.37 6.99 -46.11
C VAL A 16 -2.92 5.60 -45.66
N PHE A 17 -1.68 5.21 -45.93
CA PHE A 17 -1.13 3.93 -45.47
C PHE A 17 -0.97 3.90 -43.94
N VAL A 18 -0.37 4.93 -43.34
CA VAL A 18 -0.23 5.06 -41.88
C VAL A 18 -1.60 5.08 -41.21
N PHE A 19 -2.55 5.85 -41.74
CA PHE A 19 -3.92 5.88 -41.22
C PHE A 19 -4.56 4.48 -41.25
N LYS A 20 -4.45 3.75 -42.37
CA LYS A 20 -4.97 2.38 -42.45
C LYS A 20 -4.32 1.44 -41.46
N LEU A 21 -3.01 1.57 -41.24
CA LEU A 21 -2.28 0.72 -40.29
C LEU A 21 -2.70 1.00 -38.84
N LEU A 22 -2.76 2.26 -38.44
CA LEU A 22 -3.29 2.67 -37.12
C LEU A 22 -4.74 2.23 -36.93
N TRP A 23 -5.56 2.37 -37.97
CA TRP A 23 -6.96 2.00 -37.94
C TRP A 23 -7.16 0.48 -37.85
N SER A 24 -6.35 -0.30 -38.57
CA SER A 24 -6.33 -1.76 -38.45
C SER A 24 -5.82 -2.22 -37.08
N ALA A 25 -4.82 -1.54 -36.51
CA ALA A 25 -4.36 -1.82 -35.17
C ALA A 25 -5.47 -1.56 -34.13
N ALA A 26 -6.18 -0.43 -34.22
CA ALA A 26 -7.29 -0.12 -33.31
C ALA A 26 -8.40 -1.18 -33.32
N VAL A 27 -8.68 -1.78 -34.49
CA VAL A 27 -9.70 -2.84 -34.63
C VAL A 27 -9.36 -4.11 -33.85
N VAL A 28 -8.07 -4.38 -33.64
CA VAL A 28 -7.60 -5.53 -32.86
C VAL A 28 -7.37 -5.14 -31.41
N LEU A 29 -6.75 -3.97 -31.18
CA LEU A 29 -6.38 -3.50 -29.86
C LEU A 29 -7.59 -3.15 -29.00
N VAL A 30 -8.62 -2.48 -29.53
CA VAL A 30 -9.78 -2.08 -28.71
C VAL A 30 -10.54 -3.29 -28.15
N PRO A 31 -10.88 -4.33 -28.95
CA PRO A 31 -11.45 -5.56 -28.39
C PRO A 31 -10.51 -6.28 -27.42
N ALA A 32 -9.21 -6.34 -27.74
CA ALA A 32 -8.23 -6.98 -26.87
C ALA A 32 -8.13 -6.28 -25.50
N LEU A 33 -8.10 -4.95 -25.48
CA LEU A 33 -8.13 -4.14 -24.26
C LEU A 33 -9.45 -4.32 -23.50
N GLY A 34 -10.58 -4.39 -24.21
CA GLY A 34 -11.88 -4.65 -23.60
C GLY A 34 -11.94 -6.02 -22.91
N VAL A 35 -11.40 -7.06 -23.54
CA VAL A 35 -11.29 -8.40 -22.95
C VAL A 35 -10.29 -8.41 -21.80
N TRP A 36 -9.14 -7.76 -21.96
CA TRP A 36 -8.12 -7.66 -20.91
C TRP A 36 -8.69 -6.96 -19.66
N PHE A 37 -9.31 -5.80 -19.81
CA PHE A 37 -9.99 -5.09 -18.73
C PHE A 37 -11.06 -5.94 -18.06
N ALA A 38 -11.99 -6.49 -18.84
CA ALA A 38 -13.10 -7.26 -18.30
C ALA A 38 -12.63 -8.56 -17.61
N SER A 39 -11.59 -9.20 -18.13
CA SER A 39 -11.05 -10.44 -17.57
C SER A 39 -10.24 -10.18 -16.30
N SER A 40 -9.49 -9.07 -16.26
CA SER A 40 -8.79 -8.61 -15.06
C SER A 40 -9.79 -8.24 -13.96
N LEU A 41 -10.88 -7.53 -14.30
CA LEU A 41 -11.96 -7.22 -13.36
C LEU A 41 -12.67 -8.48 -12.84
N ALA A 42 -12.88 -9.47 -13.71
CA ALA A 42 -13.41 -10.76 -13.28
C ALA A 42 -12.43 -11.47 -12.35
N ALA A 43 -11.14 -11.53 -12.67
CA ALA A 43 -10.13 -12.15 -11.82
C ALA A 43 -10.00 -11.45 -10.45
N TYR A 44 -10.03 -10.10 -10.46
CA TYR A 44 -10.00 -9.26 -9.26
C TYR A 44 -11.15 -9.59 -8.31
N ARG A 45 -12.36 -9.79 -8.84
CA ARG A 45 -13.57 -10.12 -8.06
C ARG A 45 -13.80 -11.61 -7.84
N ASN A 46 -12.80 -12.46 -8.12
CA ASN A 46 -12.94 -13.92 -8.09
C ASN A 46 -14.12 -14.47 -8.94
N GLY A 47 -14.39 -13.79 -10.06
CA GLY A 47 -15.43 -14.14 -11.02
C GLY A 47 -14.96 -15.13 -12.11
N PRO A 48 -15.89 -15.74 -12.84
CA PRO A 48 -15.59 -16.71 -13.89
C PRO A 48 -14.97 -16.04 -15.13
N VAL A 49 -13.65 -16.03 -15.22
CA VAL A 49 -12.92 -15.38 -16.32
C VAL A 49 -13.26 -15.96 -17.70
N TRP A 50 -13.60 -17.26 -17.77
CA TRP A 50 -14.00 -17.91 -19.02
C TRP A 50 -15.27 -17.30 -19.64
N LEU A 51 -16.20 -16.76 -18.83
CA LEU A 51 -17.38 -16.05 -19.34
C LEU A 51 -16.97 -14.77 -20.07
N VAL A 52 -15.93 -14.10 -19.60
CA VAL A 52 -15.40 -12.91 -20.27
C VAL A 52 -14.79 -13.27 -21.62
N CYS A 53 -14.04 -14.37 -21.70
CA CYS A 53 -13.51 -14.86 -22.97
C CYS A 53 -14.63 -15.18 -23.98
N LEU A 54 -15.73 -15.78 -23.52
CA LEU A 54 -16.92 -16.02 -24.33
C LEU A 54 -17.57 -14.71 -24.80
N CYS A 55 -17.74 -13.74 -23.90
CA CYS A 55 -18.22 -12.40 -24.24
C CYS A 55 -17.30 -11.69 -25.24
N GLY A 56 -15.98 -11.85 -25.11
CA GLY A 56 -14.99 -11.36 -26.07
C GLY A 56 -15.24 -11.91 -27.47
N ALA A 57 -15.42 -13.23 -27.60
CA ALA A 57 -15.76 -13.88 -28.87
C ALA A 57 -17.10 -13.38 -29.45
N LEU A 58 -18.06 -13.07 -28.58
CA LEU A 58 -19.34 -12.47 -28.98
C LEU A 58 -19.15 -11.04 -29.52
N LEU A 59 -18.40 -10.20 -28.80
CA LEU A 59 -18.13 -8.80 -29.16
C LEU A 59 -17.22 -8.69 -30.39
N PHE A 60 -16.36 -9.69 -30.62
CA PHE A 60 -15.56 -9.86 -31.82
C PHE A 60 -15.20 -11.34 -32.06
N PRO A 61 -15.59 -11.96 -33.19
CA PRO A 61 -16.19 -11.35 -34.38
C PRO A 61 -17.71 -11.52 -34.52
N VAL A 62 -18.42 -12.19 -33.59
CA VAL A 62 -19.80 -12.67 -33.82
C VAL A 62 -20.82 -11.53 -34.01
N LEU A 63 -20.94 -10.60 -33.07
CA LEU A 63 -21.91 -9.51 -33.12
C LEU A 63 -21.68 -8.56 -34.32
N PRO A 64 -20.43 -8.15 -34.65
CA PRO A 64 -20.16 -7.36 -35.85
C PRO A 64 -20.63 -8.05 -37.14
N LEU A 65 -20.40 -9.37 -37.27
CA LEU A 65 -20.83 -10.17 -38.42
C LEU A 65 -22.35 -10.32 -38.47
N ALA A 66 -23.00 -10.60 -37.34
CA ALA A 66 -24.45 -10.68 -37.24
C ALA A 66 -25.12 -9.35 -37.60
N TRP A 67 -24.56 -8.22 -37.15
CA TRP A 67 -25.04 -6.89 -37.51
C TRP A 67 -24.86 -6.60 -39.02
N ASP A 68 -23.75 -7.00 -39.67
CA ASP A 68 -23.65 -6.86 -41.14
C ASP A 68 -24.67 -7.73 -41.88
N ALA A 69 -24.87 -8.96 -41.43
CA ALA A 69 -25.84 -9.89 -42.02
C ALA A 69 -27.27 -9.34 -41.92
N LEU A 70 -27.70 -8.89 -40.73
CA LEU A 70 -29.02 -8.31 -40.50
C LEU A 70 -29.23 -7.02 -41.29
N ALA A 71 -28.23 -6.13 -41.35
CA ALA A 71 -28.29 -4.92 -42.15
C ALA A 71 -28.40 -5.24 -43.66
N GLY A 72 -27.70 -6.27 -44.12
CA GLY A 72 -27.80 -6.79 -45.48
C GLY A 72 -29.19 -7.32 -45.80
N TRP A 73 -29.75 -8.14 -44.92
CA TRP A 73 -31.11 -8.69 -45.05
C TRP A 73 -32.18 -7.59 -45.07
N ARG A 74 -32.14 -6.63 -44.13
CA ARG A 74 -33.07 -5.48 -44.08
C ARG A 74 -33.02 -4.65 -45.36
N ARG A 75 -31.82 -4.42 -45.91
CA ARG A 75 -31.65 -3.66 -47.14
C ARG A 75 -32.27 -4.37 -48.34
N ARG A 76 -32.07 -5.69 -48.46
CA ARG A 76 -32.72 -6.52 -49.51
C ARG A 76 -34.23 -6.44 -49.40
N ARG A 77 -34.77 -6.54 -48.19
CA ARG A 77 -36.22 -6.45 -47.91
C ARG A 77 -36.82 -5.09 -48.26
N LYS A 78 -36.08 -4.00 -48.04
CA LYS A 78 -36.51 -2.61 -48.36
C LYS A 78 -36.30 -2.22 -49.82
N GLY A 79 -35.85 -3.13 -50.70
CA GLY A 79 -35.65 -2.84 -52.12
C GLY A 79 -34.62 -1.73 -52.41
N ALA A 80 -33.76 -1.39 -51.45
CA ALA A 80 -32.83 -0.28 -51.60
C ALA A 80 -31.79 -0.60 -52.69
N ARG A 81 -31.83 0.16 -53.79
CA ARG A 81 -30.94 0.04 -54.94
C ARG A 81 -29.95 1.20 -54.95
N GLY A 82 -28.66 0.90 -54.81
CA GLY A 82 -27.57 1.86 -54.85
C GLY A 82 -26.24 1.24 -54.37
N PRO A 83 -25.09 1.66 -54.91
CA PRO A 83 -23.78 1.16 -54.50
C PRO A 83 -23.51 1.45 -53.02
N ARG A 84 -22.84 0.53 -52.32
CA ARG A 84 -22.39 0.76 -50.94
C ARG A 84 -21.18 1.68 -50.97
N VAL A 85 -21.26 2.80 -50.24
CA VAL A 85 -20.12 3.73 -50.06
C VAL A 85 -18.99 3.05 -49.27
N LEU A 86 -19.32 2.25 -48.25
CA LEU A 86 -18.36 1.54 -47.41
C LEU A 86 -18.19 0.08 -47.87
N THR A 87 -16.94 -0.40 -47.96
CA THR A 87 -16.63 -1.80 -48.27
C THR A 87 -17.10 -2.74 -47.17
N PHE A 88 -17.08 -4.06 -47.40
CA PHE A 88 -17.39 -5.03 -46.34
C PHE A 88 -16.47 -4.85 -45.13
N TRP A 89 -15.17 -4.74 -45.37
CA TRP A 89 -14.16 -4.54 -44.34
C TRP A 89 -14.39 -3.24 -43.56
N ASP A 90 -14.66 -2.12 -44.24
CA ASP A 90 -14.92 -0.84 -43.56
C ASP A 90 -16.11 -0.95 -42.59
N ARG A 91 -17.20 -1.62 -43.02
CA ARG A 91 -18.38 -1.79 -42.18
C ARG A 91 -18.16 -2.77 -41.04
N LEU A 92 -17.36 -3.82 -41.24
CA LEU A 92 -17.03 -4.77 -40.18
C LEU A 92 -16.19 -4.06 -39.11
N VAL A 93 -15.15 -3.34 -39.54
CA VAL A 93 -14.27 -2.53 -38.70
C VAL A 93 -15.05 -1.50 -37.89
N LEU A 94 -15.88 -0.67 -38.54
CA LEU A 94 -16.66 0.35 -37.84
C LEU A 94 -17.59 -0.26 -36.80
N ARG A 95 -18.25 -1.38 -37.12
CA ARG A 95 -19.13 -2.05 -36.16
C ARG A 95 -18.38 -2.68 -35.00
N THR A 96 -17.25 -3.33 -35.24
CA THR A 96 -16.38 -3.85 -34.19
C THR A 96 -15.96 -2.73 -33.25
N LEU A 97 -15.47 -1.62 -33.78
CA LEU A 97 -15.09 -0.46 -32.98
C LEU A 97 -16.28 0.11 -32.21
N THR A 98 -17.43 0.34 -32.85
CA THR A 98 -18.64 0.85 -32.17
C THR A 98 -19.08 -0.07 -31.04
N ILE A 99 -19.17 -1.38 -31.27
CA ILE A 99 -19.59 -2.35 -30.25
C ILE A 99 -18.61 -2.34 -29.07
N ASN A 100 -17.30 -2.42 -29.34
CA ASN A 100 -16.30 -2.54 -28.28
C ASN A 100 -16.07 -1.22 -27.54
N LEU A 101 -16.18 -0.06 -28.20
CA LEU A 101 -16.15 1.24 -27.53
C LEU A 101 -17.37 1.42 -26.62
N VAL A 102 -18.57 1.10 -27.09
CA VAL A 102 -19.78 1.15 -26.23
C VAL A 102 -19.64 0.22 -25.04
N PHE A 103 -19.15 -1.00 -25.25
CA PHE A 103 -18.89 -1.96 -24.17
C PHE A 103 -17.85 -1.46 -23.17
N LEU A 104 -16.70 -0.98 -23.65
CA LEU A 104 -15.63 -0.47 -22.79
C LEU A 104 -16.07 0.79 -22.03
N SER A 105 -16.74 1.73 -22.69
CA SER A 105 -17.32 2.91 -22.03
C SER A 105 -18.34 2.53 -20.97
N ALA A 106 -19.18 1.52 -21.21
CA ALA A 106 -20.13 1.04 -20.22
C ALA A 106 -19.43 0.38 -19.02
N LEU A 107 -18.35 -0.36 -19.25
CA LEU A 107 -17.54 -0.96 -18.18
C LEU A 107 -16.85 0.11 -17.32
N LEU A 108 -16.19 1.07 -17.96
CA LEU A 108 -15.51 2.17 -17.27
C LEU A 108 -16.49 3.05 -16.49
N ALA A 109 -17.67 3.32 -17.06
CA ALA A 109 -18.71 4.07 -16.35
C ALA A 109 -19.28 3.29 -15.15
N ARG A 110 -19.25 1.95 -15.19
CA ARG A 110 -19.81 1.11 -14.12
C ARG A 110 -18.80 0.79 -13.01
N PHE A 111 -17.52 0.74 -13.34
CA PHE A 111 -16.42 0.32 -12.46
C PHE A 111 -15.19 1.22 -12.65
N PRO A 112 -15.29 2.53 -12.38
CA PRO A 112 -14.22 3.47 -12.69
C PRO A 112 -12.96 3.23 -11.85
N ALA A 113 -13.08 3.23 -10.52
CA ALA A 113 -11.95 3.00 -9.61
C ALA A 113 -11.47 1.53 -9.64
N GLU A 114 -12.41 0.58 -9.58
CA GLU A 114 -12.11 -0.86 -9.62
C GLU A 114 -11.45 -1.31 -10.94
N GLY A 115 -11.69 -0.59 -12.04
CA GLY A 115 -11.10 -0.90 -13.33
C GLY A 115 -9.59 -0.78 -13.33
N PHE A 116 -9.08 0.35 -12.83
CA PHE A 116 -7.63 0.55 -12.66
C PHE A 116 -7.07 -0.41 -11.62
N ALA A 117 -7.73 -0.55 -10.46
CA ALA A 117 -7.30 -1.47 -9.41
C ALA A 117 -7.16 -2.91 -9.93
N ALA A 118 -8.14 -3.40 -10.69
CA ALA A 118 -8.14 -4.74 -11.26
C ALA A 118 -7.04 -4.94 -12.30
N LEU A 119 -6.78 -3.95 -13.16
CA LEU A 119 -5.67 -4.01 -14.12
C LEU A 119 -4.31 -3.99 -13.42
N SER A 120 -4.17 -3.13 -12.41
CA SER A 120 -2.92 -2.97 -11.67
C SER A 120 -2.61 -4.18 -10.79
N THR A 121 -3.62 -4.84 -10.20
CA THR A 121 -3.40 -5.98 -9.30
C THR A 121 -3.48 -7.34 -10.01
N ARG A 122 -4.39 -7.49 -10.97
CA ARG A 122 -4.72 -8.76 -11.64
C ARG A 122 -4.69 -8.69 -13.17
N GLY A 123 -4.06 -7.67 -13.74
CA GLY A 123 -3.82 -7.55 -15.18
C GLY A 123 -3.03 -8.71 -15.79
N ASP A 124 -2.30 -9.48 -14.97
CA ASP A 124 -1.50 -10.62 -15.36
C ASP A 124 -2.08 -11.97 -14.93
N TRP A 125 -3.37 -12.05 -14.57
CA TRP A 125 -4.01 -13.27 -14.03
C TRP A 125 -3.76 -14.54 -14.87
N PHE A 126 -3.63 -14.41 -16.20
CA PHE A 126 -3.35 -15.54 -17.10
C PHE A 126 -1.90 -16.06 -17.04
N LEU A 127 -1.05 -15.38 -16.29
CA LEU A 127 0.34 -15.74 -15.97
C LEU A 127 0.49 -16.25 -14.54
N ASP A 128 -0.60 -16.44 -13.79
CA ASP A 128 -0.55 -16.99 -12.43
C ASP A 128 0.14 -18.36 -12.40
N GLY A 129 1.01 -18.57 -11.40
CA GLY A 129 1.81 -19.80 -11.26
C GLY A 129 2.92 -19.98 -12.29
N GLN A 130 3.06 -19.09 -13.28
CA GLN A 130 4.13 -19.14 -14.27
C GLN A 130 5.35 -18.33 -13.82
N GLN A 131 6.55 -18.83 -14.11
CA GLN A 131 7.82 -18.21 -13.77
C GLN A 131 8.75 -18.19 -15.00
N GLY A 132 9.68 -17.24 -15.02
CA GLY A 132 10.76 -17.16 -16.01
C GLY A 132 10.85 -15.79 -16.67
N ALA A 133 12.03 -15.45 -17.19
CA ALA A 133 12.35 -14.11 -17.66
C ALA A 133 11.33 -13.52 -18.65
N ARG A 134 10.82 -14.30 -19.60
CA ARG A 134 9.80 -13.83 -20.56
C ARG A 134 8.44 -13.55 -19.92
N VAL A 135 8.08 -14.32 -18.88
CA VAL A 135 6.84 -14.11 -18.12
C VAL A 135 6.98 -12.82 -17.31
N ASP A 136 8.15 -12.60 -16.71
CA ASP A 136 8.42 -11.39 -15.92
C ASP A 136 8.47 -10.14 -16.82
N GLU A 137 9.09 -10.21 -17.99
CA GLU A 137 9.03 -9.15 -19.02
C GLU A 137 7.59 -8.85 -19.44
N ALA A 138 6.76 -9.88 -19.64
CA ALA A 138 5.34 -9.69 -19.97
C ALA A 138 4.57 -9.01 -18.84
N ARG A 139 4.80 -9.39 -17.58
CA ARG A 139 4.19 -8.73 -16.40
C ARG A 139 4.56 -7.26 -16.34
N VAL A 140 5.85 -6.93 -16.50
CA VAL A 140 6.33 -5.54 -16.51
C VAL A 140 5.63 -4.72 -17.60
N LEU A 141 5.47 -5.28 -18.81
CA LEU A 141 4.77 -4.59 -19.89
C LEU A 141 3.28 -4.38 -19.59
N LEU A 142 2.61 -5.39 -19.04
CA LEU A 142 1.18 -5.31 -18.68
C LEU A 142 0.95 -4.25 -17.60
N PHE A 143 1.77 -4.24 -16.56
CA PHE A 143 1.62 -3.28 -15.47
C PHE A 143 2.00 -1.86 -15.89
N ARG A 144 3.03 -1.68 -16.73
CA ARG A 144 3.31 -0.36 -17.34
C ARG A 144 2.12 0.14 -18.18
N ALA A 145 1.44 -0.76 -18.90
CA ALA A 145 0.24 -0.40 -19.65
C ALA A 145 -0.93 -0.03 -18.72
N ALA A 146 -1.07 -0.74 -17.58
CA ALA A 146 -2.07 -0.43 -16.56
C ALA A 146 -1.80 0.93 -15.90
N ASP A 147 -0.54 1.22 -15.54
CA ASP A 147 -0.12 2.48 -14.92
C ASP A 147 -0.39 3.69 -15.84
N GLY A 148 -0.30 3.51 -17.17
CA GLY A 148 -0.74 4.53 -18.14
C GLY A 148 -2.23 4.88 -18.09
N LEU A 149 -3.03 4.15 -17.32
CA LEU A 149 -4.44 4.37 -17.07
C LEU A 149 -4.75 4.89 -15.65
N GLU A 150 -3.74 5.25 -14.87
CA GLU A 150 -3.90 5.81 -13.51
C GLU A 150 -4.82 7.03 -13.48
N TRP A 151 -4.82 7.86 -14.53
CA TRP A 151 -5.70 9.02 -14.64
C TRP A 151 -7.19 8.66 -14.47
N LEU A 152 -7.62 7.43 -14.81
CA LEU A 152 -8.99 6.98 -14.59
C LEU A 152 -9.31 6.84 -13.10
N TYR A 153 -8.34 6.39 -12.31
CA TYR A 153 -8.47 6.29 -10.87
C TYR A 153 -8.53 7.69 -10.27
N VAL A 154 -7.55 8.54 -10.55
CA VAL A 154 -7.49 9.92 -10.02
C VAL A 154 -8.74 10.72 -10.39
N ALA A 155 -9.27 10.56 -11.60
CA ALA A 155 -10.50 11.27 -12.01
C ALA A 155 -11.77 10.82 -11.28
N THR A 156 -11.72 9.74 -10.49
CA THR A 156 -12.89 9.15 -9.83
C THR A 156 -12.68 8.80 -8.36
N HIS A 157 -11.48 9.05 -7.82
CA HIS A 157 -11.15 8.92 -6.41
C HIS A 157 -10.81 10.31 -5.88
N GLU A 158 -11.71 10.87 -5.07
CA GLU A 158 -11.47 12.13 -4.35
C GLU A 158 -11.09 11.80 -2.91
N ASN A 159 -10.08 12.48 -2.38
CA ASN A 159 -9.75 12.39 -0.96
C ASN A 159 -10.73 13.26 -0.16
N PRO A 160 -11.64 12.69 0.66
CA PRO A 160 -12.66 13.46 1.37
C PRO A 160 -12.08 14.44 2.39
N TYR A 161 -10.83 14.23 2.80
CA TYR A 161 -10.13 15.07 3.76
C TYR A 161 -9.45 16.28 3.13
N GLU A 162 -9.24 16.31 1.82
CA GLU A 162 -8.55 17.42 1.13
C GLU A 162 -9.21 18.77 1.42
N SER A 163 -10.55 18.82 1.40
CA SER A 163 -11.33 20.01 1.77
C SER A 163 -11.15 20.47 3.22
N LEU A 164 -10.67 19.59 4.10
CA LEU A 164 -10.44 19.86 5.52
C LEU A 164 -8.99 20.31 5.80
N LEU A 165 -8.06 20.11 4.86
CA LEU A 165 -6.63 20.43 5.07
C LEU A 165 -6.30 21.92 4.91
N GLY A 166 -7.24 22.74 4.43
CA GLY A 166 -7.01 24.17 4.19
C GLY A 166 -6.15 24.41 2.95
N GLU A 167 -5.76 25.66 2.68
CA GLU A 167 -4.81 25.95 1.61
C GLU A 167 -3.46 25.28 1.94
N PRO A 168 -2.79 24.64 0.96
CA PRO A 168 -1.50 24.02 1.21
C PRO A 168 -0.50 25.09 1.66
N GLU A 169 0.05 24.93 2.86
CA GLU A 169 1.19 25.71 3.32
C GLU A 169 2.35 25.50 2.33
N PRO A 170 2.94 26.55 1.76
CA PRO A 170 4.06 26.39 0.85
C PRO A 170 5.20 25.73 1.62
N ALA A 171 5.54 24.49 1.23
CA ALA A 171 6.80 23.89 1.63
C ALA A 171 7.90 24.89 1.23
N GLY A 172 8.71 25.35 2.21
CA GLY A 172 9.79 26.30 1.95
C GLY A 172 10.69 25.84 0.80
N ASP A 173 11.31 26.81 0.12
CA ASP A 173 12.12 26.74 -1.11
C ASP A 173 12.62 25.33 -1.51
N ASP A 174 12.51 25.02 -2.81
CA ASP A 174 12.86 23.82 -3.61
C ASP A 174 14.26 23.18 -3.40
N ASP A 175 14.85 23.23 -2.20
CA ASP A 175 15.98 22.39 -1.82
C ASP A 175 15.48 20.93 -1.81
N ALA A 176 16.06 20.13 -2.70
CA ALA A 176 15.71 18.73 -2.93
C ALA A 176 15.39 18.00 -1.62
N LEU A 177 14.13 17.56 -1.45
CA LEU A 177 13.67 16.75 -0.33
C LEU A 177 14.65 15.60 -0.11
N ARG A 178 15.46 15.67 0.96
CA ARG A 178 16.39 14.61 1.30
C ARG A 178 15.69 13.64 2.25
N PRO A 179 15.45 12.39 1.86
CA PRO A 179 14.94 11.41 2.80
C PRO A 179 15.98 11.20 3.91
N GLY A 180 15.51 11.07 5.15
CA GLY A 180 16.37 10.66 6.26
C GLY A 180 17.15 9.38 5.95
N PRO A 181 18.33 9.16 6.58
CA PRO A 181 19.10 7.94 6.41
C PRO A 181 18.23 6.72 6.77
N THR A 182 17.90 5.92 5.75
CA THR A 182 17.14 4.69 5.92
C THR A 182 18.11 3.53 6.08
N ARG A 183 17.96 2.76 7.16
CA ARG A 183 18.50 1.40 7.21
C ARG A 183 17.44 0.46 6.67
N ARG A 184 17.86 -0.50 5.83
CA ARG A 184 16.92 -1.54 5.40
C ARG A 184 16.47 -2.35 6.62
N PRO A 185 15.18 -2.69 6.75
CA PRO A 185 14.73 -3.61 7.78
C PRO A 185 15.60 -4.89 7.76
N GLY A 186 16.35 -5.15 8.84
CA GLY A 186 17.20 -6.34 8.98
C GLY A 186 18.72 -6.17 8.78
N GLU A 187 19.25 -4.96 8.53
CA GLU A 187 20.70 -4.73 8.53
C GLU A 187 21.26 -4.67 9.97
N ARG A 188 22.24 -5.53 10.30
CA ARG A 188 22.95 -5.50 11.59
C ARG A 188 23.80 -4.22 11.71
N PRO A 189 24.03 -3.69 12.92
CA PRO A 189 25.13 -2.76 13.14
C PRO A 189 26.44 -3.47 12.79
N LEU A 190 27.20 -2.93 11.85
CA LEU A 190 28.62 -3.26 11.80
C LEU A 190 29.22 -2.83 13.14
N PRO A 191 29.95 -3.71 13.84
CA PRO A 191 30.69 -3.26 15.01
C PRO A 191 31.63 -2.16 14.55
N GLN A 192 31.46 -0.97 15.14
CA GLN A 192 32.46 0.07 15.04
C GLN A 192 33.75 -0.55 15.55
N THR A 193 34.72 -0.76 14.65
CA THR A 193 36.08 -1.13 15.04
C THR A 193 36.64 0.06 15.80
N THR A 194 36.50 0.04 17.12
CA THR A 194 37.35 0.79 18.02
C THR A 194 38.78 0.40 17.66
N LYS A 195 39.54 1.36 17.12
CA LYS A 195 40.99 1.25 17.05
C LYS A 195 41.50 1.13 18.48
N THR A 196 41.85 -0.07 18.89
CA THR A 196 42.70 -0.29 20.06
C THR A 196 44.14 -0.49 19.58
N PRO A 197 45.16 0.13 20.22
CA PRO A 197 46.53 0.13 19.71
C PRO A 197 47.16 -1.26 19.82
N GLU A 198 48.04 -1.59 18.87
CA GLU A 198 48.93 -2.76 18.89
C GLU A 198 49.61 -2.95 20.24
N PRO A 199 49.70 -4.21 20.71
CA PRO A 199 50.83 -4.65 21.50
C PRO A 199 51.67 -5.68 20.74
N ASP A 200 52.98 -5.49 20.82
CA ASP A 200 54.02 -6.38 20.33
C ASP A 200 53.96 -7.79 20.94
N ALA A 201 54.37 -8.76 20.10
CA ALA A 201 55.08 -10.00 20.42
C ALA A 201 54.43 -11.09 21.31
N GLU A 202 54.10 -12.22 20.67
CA GLU A 202 54.17 -13.59 21.24
C GLU A 202 55.63 -14.12 21.27
N PRO A 203 55.98 -15.33 21.80
CA PRO A 203 55.15 -16.40 22.40
C PRO A 203 55.73 -17.08 23.68
N GLY A 204 54.97 -18.02 24.26
CA GLY A 204 55.50 -19.10 25.12
C GLY A 204 54.36 -19.87 25.83
N GLU A 205 53.85 -20.96 25.27
CA GLU A 205 54.25 -22.38 25.43
C GLU A 205 53.85 -23.06 26.77
N THR A 206 53.31 -24.29 26.62
CA THR A 206 53.05 -25.37 27.61
C THR A 206 51.85 -25.16 28.56
N GLY A 207 50.99 -26.14 28.87
CA GLY A 207 50.90 -27.56 28.56
C GLY A 207 49.92 -28.22 29.54
N GLU A 208 49.20 -29.26 29.08
CA GLU A 208 48.68 -30.44 29.85
C GLU A 208 47.69 -30.16 31.03
N GLU A 209 46.74 -30.99 31.44
CA GLU A 209 46.20 -32.33 31.17
C GLU A 209 44.91 -32.40 32.05
N SER A 210 43.76 -32.94 31.64
CA SER A 210 43.33 -34.35 31.83
C SER A 210 42.05 -34.44 32.69
N SER A 211 41.13 -35.31 32.23
CA SER A 211 40.14 -36.14 32.97
C SER A 211 39.20 -35.45 33.97
N GLY A 212 37.88 -35.70 34.01
CA GLY A 212 37.06 -36.81 33.54
C GLY A 212 35.76 -36.79 34.36
N GLU A 213 34.89 -37.74 34.04
CA GLU A 213 33.67 -38.10 34.79
C GLU A 213 32.38 -37.27 34.55
N SER A 214 31.37 -38.02 34.10
CA SER A 214 29.92 -37.78 34.13
C SER A 214 29.33 -39.05 34.80
N PRO A 215 28.07 -39.14 35.30
CA PRO A 215 26.97 -38.16 35.25
C PRO A 215 26.24 -37.98 36.61
N GLY A 216 25.43 -36.94 36.71
CA GLY A 216 24.45 -36.78 37.80
C GLY A 216 23.19 -36.11 37.26
N GLU A 217 22.07 -36.83 37.31
CA GLU A 217 20.73 -36.33 37.03
C GLU A 217 20.33 -35.27 38.07
N GLU A 218 20.10 -34.03 37.63
CA GLU A 218 19.23 -33.09 38.33
C GLU A 218 18.33 -32.35 37.33
N SER A 219 17.05 -32.29 37.68
CA SER A 219 15.95 -31.62 37.00
C SER A 219 16.25 -30.14 36.71
N PRO A 220 15.96 -29.59 35.52
CA PRO A 220 15.93 -28.14 35.36
C PRO A 220 14.58 -27.62 35.88
N GLY A 221 14.66 -26.82 36.93
CA GLY A 221 13.59 -25.94 37.36
C GLY A 221 13.23 -24.91 36.30
N GLU A 222 12.05 -24.33 36.47
CA GLU A 222 11.53 -23.21 35.68
C GLU A 222 12.53 -22.04 35.64
N GLU A 223 13.26 -21.91 34.54
CA GLU A 223 13.87 -20.64 34.16
C GLU A 223 12.80 -19.74 33.54
N SER A 224 12.30 -18.81 34.36
CA SER A 224 11.64 -17.60 33.88
C SER A 224 12.58 -16.87 32.92
N PRO A 225 12.19 -16.51 31.69
CA PRO A 225 13.01 -15.64 30.86
C PRO A 225 13.15 -14.30 31.57
N ALA A 226 14.39 -13.87 31.74
CA ALA A 226 14.73 -12.55 32.27
C ALA A 226 13.96 -11.48 31.50
N GLU A 227 13.29 -10.59 32.24
CA GLU A 227 12.82 -9.31 31.72
C GLU A 227 13.99 -8.62 30.99
N GLU A 228 13.79 -8.33 29.71
CA GLU A 228 14.64 -7.38 28.99
C GLU A 228 14.63 -6.06 29.79
N PRO A 229 15.79 -5.50 30.15
CA PRO A 229 15.81 -4.20 30.80
C PRO A 229 15.23 -3.18 29.83
N ALA A 230 14.29 -2.35 30.32
CA ALA A 230 13.76 -1.22 29.60
C ALA A 230 14.93 -0.42 29.00
N ALA A 231 15.02 -0.40 27.67
CA ALA A 231 16.05 0.32 26.96
C ALA A 231 15.93 1.80 27.32
N GLY A 232 16.89 2.31 28.10
CA GLY A 232 17.03 3.74 28.35
C GLY A 232 17.16 4.48 27.02
N GLU A 233 16.54 5.66 26.93
CA GLU A 233 16.60 6.48 25.72
C GLU A 233 18.07 6.79 25.37
N PRO A 234 18.46 6.71 24.09
CA PRO A 234 19.82 6.95 23.69
C PRO A 234 20.21 8.41 23.94
N ASP A 235 21.32 8.60 24.67
CA ASP A 235 21.96 9.90 24.86
C ASP A 235 22.64 10.34 23.56
N GLY A 236 22.05 11.32 22.86
CA GLY A 236 22.66 11.95 21.68
C GLY A 236 21.69 12.74 20.79
N ASP A 237 22.25 13.69 20.05
CA ASP A 237 21.51 14.54 19.08
C ASP A 237 21.06 13.76 17.82
N ALA A 238 21.59 12.56 17.60
CA ALA A 238 21.26 11.74 16.46
C ALA A 238 19.96 10.96 16.68
N LEU A 239 19.09 10.93 15.66
CA LEU A 239 17.90 10.10 15.65
C LEU A 239 18.29 8.62 15.79
N PRO A 240 17.76 7.89 16.78
CA PRO A 240 18.06 6.46 16.93
C PRO A 240 17.35 5.60 15.88
N PRO A 241 17.74 4.32 15.73
CA PRO A 241 17.10 3.43 14.77
C PRO A 241 15.61 3.26 15.05
N TRP A 242 14.80 3.29 13.99
CA TRP A 242 13.38 2.94 14.05
C TRP A 242 13.17 1.44 14.31
N PRO A 243 12.12 1.03 15.03
CA PRO A 243 11.13 1.86 15.73
C PRO A 243 11.67 2.47 17.03
N LEU A 244 11.05 3.56 17.48
CA LEU A 244 11.32 4.10 18.83
C LEU A 244 10.63 3.24 19.91
N PRO A 245 11.00 3.40 21.20
CA PRO A 245 10.23 2.78 22.28
C PRO A 245 8.79 3.33 22.33
N GLU A 246 7.82 2.45 22.58
CA GLU A 246 6.39 2.77 22.78
C GLU A 246 6.14 3.42 24.17
N THR A 247 6.98 4.38 24.55
CA THR A 247 6.83 5.19 25.76
C THR A 247 6.63 6.65 25.40
N LEU A 248 5.67 7.30 26.06
CA LEU A 248 5.45 8.73 25.92
C LEU A 248 6.69 9.51 26.36
N HIS A 249 6.96 10.61 25.66
CA HIS A 249 8.01 11.54 26.02
C HIS A 249 7.77 12.07 27.45
N PRO A 250 8.82 12.16 28.31
CA PRO A 250 8.65 12.56 29.71
C PRO A 250 7.93 13.91 29.91
N LEU A 251 8.15 14.87 29.01
CA LEU A 251 7.45 16.18 29.06
C LEU A 251 5.96 16.07 28.78
N VAL A 252 5.52 15.11 27.96
CA VAL A 252 4.10 14.91 27.64
C VAL A 252 3.42 14.12 28.76
N ALA A 253 4.09 13.07 29.24
CA ALA A 253 3.59 12.23 30.34
C ALA A 253 3.41 13.02 31.65
N ASN A 254 4.25 14.04 31.89
CA ASN A 254 4.25 14.85 33.10
C ASN A 254 3.86 16.32 32.84
N MET A 255 3.16 16.61 31.73
CA MET A 255 2.81 17.97 31.36
C MET A 255 1.91 18.61 32.43
N PRO A 256 2.26 19.81 32.97
CA PRO A 256 1.40 20.51 33.91
C PRO A 256 0.10 20.97 33.25
N ALA A 257 -1.04 20.81 33.92
CA ALA A 257 -2.35 21.18 33.37
C ALA A 257 -2.49 22.69 33.07
N ASP A 258 -1.71 23.55 33.70
CA ASP A 258 -1.67 25.00 33.45
C ASP A 258 -0.86 25.37 32.20
N VAL A 259 -0.08 24.44 31.64
CA VAL A 259 0.58 24.57 30.34
C VAL A 259 -0.40 24.33 29.19
N GLU A 260 -1.38 23.43 29.37
CA GLU A 260 -2.31 22.98 28.33
C GLU A 260 -3.47 23.96 28.08
N THR A 261 -3.15 25.24 27.96
CA THR A 261 -4.13 26.31 27.81
C THR A 261 -4.30 26.77 26.36
N SER A 262 -3.27 26.59 25.54
CA SER A 262 -3.28 26.88 24.10
C SER A 262 -2.21 26.07 23.38
N ILE A 263 -2.34 25.93 22.06
CA ILE A 263 -1.33 25.32 21.17
C ILE A 263 0.04 25.95 21.42
N GLU A 264 0.09 27.29 21.48
CA GLU A 264 1.32 28.04 21.64
C GLU A 264 1.99 27.81 23.01
N SER A 265 1.19 27.63 24.07
CA SER A 265 1.69 27.34 25.42
C SER A 265 2.32 25.95 25.50
N VAL A 266 1.65 24.93 24.94
CA VAL A 266 2.16 23.55 24.87
C VAL A 266 3.44 23.48 24.03
N ALA A 267 3.42 24.10 22.84
CA ALA A 267 4.54 24.09 21.92
C ALA A 267 5.79 24.76 22.52
N ARG A 268 5.62 25.93 23.15
CA ARG A 268 6.72 26.63 23.85
C ARG A 268 7.25 25.82 25.02
N TYR A 269 6.38 25.23 25.84
CA TYR A 269 6.81 24.39 26.95
C TYR A 269 7.69 23.22 26.46
N ILE A 270 7.27 22.55 25.39
CA ILE A 270 8.07 21.48 24.79
C ILE A 270 9.39 22.02 24.23
N ALA A 271 9.37 23.14 23.49
CA ALA A 271 10.57 23.72 22.89
C ALA A 271 11.60 24.22 23.90
N ASP A 272 11.14 24.85 24.99
CA ASP A 272 12.00 25.41 26.04
C ASP A 272 12.64 24.34 26.93
N ASN A 273 12.03 23.15 27.02
CA ASN A 273 12.46 22.08 27.91
C ASN A 273 13.07 20.87 27.18
N GLU A 274 12.99 20.78 25.85
CA GLU A 274 13.62 19.73 25.05
C GLU A 274 14.59 20.33 24.00
N PRO A 275 15.90 20.33 24.28
CA PRO A 275 16.89 20.91 23.39
C PRO A 275 17.16 20.06 22.14
N VAL A 276 16.88 18.75 22.17
CA VAL A 276 17.18 17.84 21.05
C VAL A 276 16.01 17.82 20.07
N GLN A 277 16.26 18.20 18.82
CA GLN A 277 15.22 18.38 17.80
C GLN A 277 14.32 17.14 17.63
N TRP A 278 14.91 15.95 17.45
CA TRP A 278 14.12 14.74 17.23
C TRP A 278 13.27 14.35 18.45
N ARG A 279 13.75 14.64 19.67
CA ARG A 279 12.98 14.44 20.91
C ARG A 279 11.87 15.46 21.03
N ARG A 280 12.10 16.70 20.58
CA ARG A 280 11.06 17.75 20.51
C ARG A 280 9.95 17.33 19.56
N VAL A 281 10.27 16.91 18.34
CA VAL A 281 9.28 16.41 17.38
C VAL A 281 8.56 15.17 17.90
N LYS A 282 9.26 14.24 18.57
CA LYS A 282 8.62 13.14 19.31
C LYS A 282 7.62 13.65 20.35
N ALA A 283 8.00 14.63 21.19
CA ALA A 283 7.10 15.19 22.20
C ALA A 283 5.85 15.85 21.58
N LEU A 284 5.98 16.54 20.45
CA LEU A 284 4.85 17.11 19.73
C LEU A 284 3.93 16.01 19.16
N HIS A 285 4.52 14.98 18.54
CA HIS A 285 3.81 13.79 18.07
C HIS A 285 3.04 13.12 19.20
N ASP A 286 3.73 12.81 20.30
CA ASP A 286 3.18 12.11 21.45
C ASP A 286 2.04 12.90 22.09
N TYR A 287 2.14 14.23 22.14
CA TYR A 287 1.05 15.07 22.62
C TYR A 287 -0.22 14.85 21.77
N VAL A 288 -0.09 14.86 20.43
CA VAL A 288 -1.25 14.65 19.56
C VAL A 288 -1.79 13.22 19.68
N ALA A 289 -0.92 12.21 19.61
CA ALA A 289 -1.31 10.80 19.69
C ALA A 289 -1.92 10.41 21.06
N ASP A 290 -1.48 11.07 22.14
CA ASP A 290 -1.99 10.84 23.48
C ASP A 290 -3.27 11.63 23.78
N ARG A 291 -3.37 12.89 23.35
CA ARG A 291 -4.45 13.79 23.79
C ARG A 291 -5.66 13.80 22.89
N VAL A 292 -5.51 13.43 21.62
CA VAL A 292 -6.61 13.41 20.67
C VAL A 292 -7.20 11.99 20.59
N ALA A 293 -8.53 11.89 20.60
CA ALA A 293 -9.26 10.67 20.34
C ALA A 293 -9.83 10.67 18.92
N TYR A 294 -9.83 9.52 18.25
CA TYR A 294 -10.35 9.43 16.89
C TYR A 294 -11.89 9.51 16.88
N ASP A 295 -12.45 10.39 16.05
CA ASP A 295 -13.90 10.56 15.87
C ASP A 295 -14.47 9.46 14.95
N ALA A 296 -14.50 8.23 15.47
CA ALA A 296 -14.99 7.06 14.74
C ALA A 296 -16.46 7.22 14.31
N ALA A 297 -17.29 7.94 15.07
CA ALA A 297 -18.67 8.21 14.72
C ALA A 297 -18.78 9.17 13.52
N ALA A 298 -18.01 10.25 13.50
CA ALA A 298 -17.96 11.17 12.34
C ALA A 298 -17.39 10.49 11.10
N TYR A 299 -16.35 9.66 11.28
CA TYR A 299 -15.76 8.85 10.22
C TYR A 299 -16.79 7.93 9.56
N VAL A 300 -17.49 7.10 10.35
CA VAL A 300 -18.55 6.21 9.83
C VAL A 300 -19.70 7.00 9.20
N ALA A 301 -20.02 8.19 9.73
CA ALA A 301 -21.08 9.04 9.20
C ALA A 301 -20.70 9.83 7.93
N GLY A 302 -19.41 9.91 7.58
CA GLY A 302 -18.90 10.75 6.49
C GLY A 302 -19.21 12.23 6.68
N ARG A 303 -19.32 12.70 7.92
CA ARG A 303 -19.66 14.09 8.26
C ARG A 303 -18.79 14.58 9.41
N TYR A 304 -17.83 15.41 9.08
CA TYR A 304 -16.78 15.83 10.00
C TYR A 304 -17.12 17.19 10.64
N PRO A 305 -16.98 17.32 11.98
CA PRO A 305 -16.86 18.63 12.63
C PRO A 305 -15.65 19.41 12.09
N PRO A 306 -15.50 20.71 12.40
CA PRO A 306 -14.31 21.46 11.99
C PRO A 306 -13.03 20.76 12.46
N GLN A 307 -12.08 20.60 11.54
CA GLN A 307 -10.80 19.90 11.77
C GLN A 307 -9.61 20.88 11.88
N ASP A 308 -9.86 22.18 12.05
CA ASP A 308 -8.79 23.15 12.29
C ASP A 308 -8.11 22.90 13.65
N ALA A 309 -6.82 23.25 13.75
CA ALA A 309 -6.00 22.93 14.90
C ALA A 309 -6.56 23.47 16.22
N GLU A 310 -7.13 24.68 16.23
CA GLU A 310 -7.71 25.29 17.44
C GLU A 310 -8.97 24.57 17.89
N THR A 311 -9.82 24.14 16.95
CA THR A 311 -10.99 23.31 17.28
C THR A 311 -10.56 21.95 17.85
N VAL A 312 -9.60 21.27 17.22
CA VAL A 312 -9.10 19.96 17.67
C VAL A 312 -8.41 20.05 19.02
N PHE A 313 -7.58 21.08 19.23
CA PHE A 313 -6.92 21.34 20.50
C PHE A 313 -7.93 21.49 21.66
N ARG A 314 -9.08 22.13 21.42
CA ARG A 314 -10.11 22.30 22.46
C ARG A 314 -11.01 21.08 22.64
N SER A 315 -11.30 20.36 21.55
CA SER A 315 -12.23 19.23 21.57
C SER A 315 -11.56 17.93 22.02
N HIS A 316 -10.25 17.78 21.80
CA HIS A 316 -9.49 16.53 21.93
C HIS A 316 -10.07 15.39 21.07
N VAL A 317 -10.78 15.72 19.99
CA VAL A 317 -11.46 14.77 19.11
C VAL A 317 -11.30 15.20 17.66
N ALA A 318 -10.84 14.29 16.80
CA ALA A 318 -10.59 14.56 15.38
C ALA A 318 -10.62 13.28 14.52
N VAL A 319 -10.66 13.46 13.20
CA VAL A 319 -10.21 12.45 12.22
C VAL A 319 -8.80 12.78 11.74
N CYS A 320 -8.20 11.96 10.88
CA CYS A 320 -6.80 12.08 10.45
C CYS A 320 -6.38 13.51 10.04
N ALA A 321 -7.23 14.23 9.31
CA ALA A 321 -7.01 15.65 8.97
C ALA A 321 -6.75 16.54 10.20
N GLY A 322 -7.53 16.40 11.26
CA GLY A 322 -7.38 17.19 12.47
C GLY A 322 -6.15 16.83 13.30
N TYR A 323 -5.77 15.55 13.33
CA TYR A 323 -4.49 15.10 13.91
C TYR A 323 -3.32 15.77 13.18
N ALA A 324 -3.31 15.66 11.84
CA ALA A 324 -2.21 16.18 11.03
C ALA A 324 -2.07 17.70 11.14
N ARG A 325 -3.20 18.42 11.19
CA ARG A 325 -3.22 19.87 11.34
C ARG A 325 -2.80 20.33 12.74
N LEU A 326 -3.22 19.63 13.79
CA LEU A 326 -2.78 19.97 15.15
C LEU A 326 -1.28 19.75 15.31
N LEU A 327 -0.74 18.65 14.78
CA LEU A 327 0.71 18.37 14.84
C LEU A 327 1.51 19.45 14.09
N ALA A 328 1.07 19.85 12.89
CA ALA A 328 1.71 20.93 12.14
C ALA A 328 1.67 22.27 12.89
N ALA A 329 0.53 22.65 13.47
CA ALA A 329 0.39 23.89 14.23
C ALA A 329 1.24 23.92 15.52
N LEU A 330 1.35 22.77 16.21
CA LEU A 330 2.27 22.61 17.35
C LEU A 330 3.73 22.72 16.90
N GLY A 331 4.08 22.11 15.76
CA GLY A 331 5.40 22.24 15.13
C GLY A 331 5.77 23.68 14.84
N GLU A 332 4.90 24.40 14.14
CA GLU A 332 5.09 25.82 13.80
C GLU A 332 5.33 26.67 15.06
N ALA A 333 4.48 26.51 16.09
CA ALA A 333 4.62 27.25 17.35
C ALA A 333 5.87 26.86 18.17
N ALA A 334 6.42 25.66 17.96
CA ALA A 334 7.66 25.18 18.57
C ALA A 334 8.91 25.52 17.75
N GLY A 335 8.75 26.13 16.56
CA GLY A 335 9.83 26.42 15.63
C GLY A 335 10.35 25.19 14.87
N GLU A 336 9.53 24.15 14.73
CA GLU A 336 9.83 22.94 13.96
C GLU A 336 9.10 22.94 12.61
N GLU A 337 9.77 22.44 11.57
CA GLU A 337 9.19 22.30 10.23
C GLU A 337 8.44 20.96 10.13
N ILE A 338 7.11 21.00 10.31
CA ILE A 338 6.22 19.84 10.15
C ILE A 338 5.10 20.21 9.18
N VAL A 339 5.01 19.49 8.07
CA VAL A 339 3.99 19.74 7.03
C VAL A 339 2.89 18.68 7.08
N VAL A 340 1.72 19.02 6.56
CA VAL A 340 0.64 18.06 6.30
C VAL A 340 0.86 17.43 4.93
N VAL A 341 0.68 16.12 4.85
CA VAL A 341 0.72 15.34 3.60
C VAL A 341 -0.64 14.67 3.40
N SER A 342 -1.20 14.79 2.21
CA SER A 342 -2.43 14.10 1.80
C SER A 342 -2.11 12.93 0.86
N GLY A 343 -2.99 11.93 0.88
CA GLY A 343 -2.94 10.81 -0.04
C GLY A 343 -3.93 9.73 0.33
N ASP A 344 -3.63 8.49 -0.03
CA ASP A 344 -4.42 7.32 0.33
C ASP A 344 -3.68 6.44 1.34
N ALA A 345 -4.42 5.82 2.24
CA ALA A 345 -3.89 4.81 3.15
C ALA A 345 -4.71 3.53 3.13
N ARG A 346 -4.04 2.38 3.26
CA ARG A 346 -4.65 1.04 3.28
C ARG A 346 -4.70 0.53 4.71
N ASN A 347 -5.91 0.42 5.26
CA ASN A 347 -6.19 -0.08 6.60
C ASN A 347 -6.82 -1.49 6.55
N ASP A 348 -7.03 -2.08 7.74
CA ASP A 348 -7.52 -3.45 7.87
C ASP A 348 -8.91 -3.66 7.27
N GLY A 349 -9.04 -4.65 6.40
CA GLY A 349 -10.30 -5.03 5.79
C GLY A 349 -10.83 -4.06 4.72
N ALA A 350 -10.11 -3.00 4.38
CA ALA A 350 -10.45 -2.14 3.27
C ALA A 350 -10.11 -2.76 1.90
N ASP A 351 -10.53 -2.06 0.85
CA ASP A 351 -10.10 -2.36 -0.52
C ASP A 351 -8.59 -2.13 -0.66
N VAL A 352 -7.94 -2.90 -1.53
CA VAL A 352 -6.51 -2.78 -1.85
C VAL A 352 -6.13 -1.41 -2.41
N THR A 353 -7.11 -0.60 -2.83
CA THR A 353 -6.90 0.78 -3.26
C THR A 353 -6.63 1.76 -2.12
N GLY A 354 -7.02 1.42 -0.89
CA GLY A 354 -7.00 2.33 0.25
C GLY A 354 -8.14 3.34 0.22
N GLU A 355 -8.13 4.22 1.23
CA GLU A 355 -9.05 5.33 1.41
C GLU A 355 -8.24 6.62 1.60
N GLY A 356 -8.84 7.78 1.30
CA GLY A 356 -8.18 9.06 1.54
C GLY A 356 -7.70 9.18 2.99
N HIS A 357 -6.56 9.82 3.19
CA HIS A 357 -5.92 9.97 4.50
C HIS A 357 -5.07 11.25 4.54
N ALA A 358 -4.68 11.65 5.75
CA ALA A 358 -3.79 12.78 5.98
C ALA A 358 -2.84 12.47 7.14
N TRP A 359 -1.57 12.76 6.94
CA TRP A 359 -0.49 12.54 7.91
C TRP A 359 0.51 13.70 7.84
N ASN A 360 1.71 13.54 8.42
CA ASN A 360 2.74 14.57 8.41
C ASN A 360 4.08 14.10 7.86
N ALA A 361 4.88 15.07 7.43
CA ALA A 361 6.32 14.90 7.31
C ALA A 361 7.01 15.96 8.18
N ALA A 362 8.01 15.55 8.95
CA ALA A 362 8.78 16.41 9.83
C ALA A 362 10.23 16.49 9.36
N LYS A 363 10.81 17.70 9.39
CA LYS A 363 12.21 17.93 9.01
C LYS A 363 13.10 17.91 10.25
N LEU A 364 14.13 17.06 10.22
CA LEU A 364 15.18 17.01 11.24
C LEU A 364 16.53 17.29 10.56
N GLY A 365 17.17 18.40 10.92
CA GLY A 365 18.30 18.95 10.18
C GLY A 365 17.95 19.18 8.71
N ASP A 366 18.69 18.53 7.80
CA ASP A 366 18.49 18.64 6.35
C ASP A 366 17.55 17.56 5.76
N PHE A 367 16.95 16.72 6.62
CA PHE A 367 16.26 15.50 6.18
C PHE A 367 14.79 15.48 6.58
N TRP A 368 13.95 14.91 5.74
CA TRP A 368 12.52 14.72 6.00
C TRP A 368 12.21 13.29 6.44
N TYR A 369 11.26 13.16 7.36
CA TYR A 369 10.81 11.91 7.95
C TYR A 369 9.29 11.85 8.00
N LEU A 370 8.73 10.65 7.76
CA LEU A 370 7.28 10.42 7.74
C LEU A 370 6.76 10.18 9.16
N VAL A 371 5.62 10.78 9.48
CA VAL A 371 4.98 10.74 10.79
C VAL A 371 3.47 10.59 10.62
N ASP A 372 2.84 9.65 11.32
CA ASP A 372 1.37 9.59 11.43
C ASP A 372 0.93 9.39 12.89
N ALA A 373 0.61 10.50 13.54
CA ALA A 373 0.10 10.51 14.91
C ALA A 373 -1.31 9.89 15.04
N THR A 374 -2.06 9.75 13.94
CA THR A 374 -3.39 9.16 13.95
C THR A 374 -3.29 7.65 14.18
N TRP A 375 -2.42 6.98 13.44
CA TRP A 375 -2.25 5.53 13.52
C TRP A 375 -1.41 5.11 14.73
N ASP A 376 -0.58 6.01 15.26
CA ASP A 376 0.13 5.81 16.54
C ASP A 376 -0.75 6.16 17.77
N ALA A 377 -2.00 6.64 17.60
CA ALA A 377 -2.92 6.90 18.72
C ALA A 377 -3.79 5.69 19.12
N GLY A 378 -4.01 4.77 18.18
CA GLY A 378 -4.81 3.57 18.37
C GLY A 378 -5.58 3.15 17.12
N HIS A 379 -6.67 2.40 17.31
CA HIS A 379 -7.42 1.79 16.21
C HIS A 379 -8.94 1.99 16.33
N VAL A 380 -9.63 1.89 15.19
CA VAL A 380 -11.09 2.02 15.08
C VAL A 380 -11.71 0.66 14.77
N ASN A 381 -12.79 0.32 15.48
CA ASN A 381 -13.63 -0.83 15.17
C ASN A 381 -15.10 -0.37 15.13
N GLY A 382 -15.63 -0.24 13.91
CA GLY A 382 -16.95 0.35 13.70
C GLY A 382 -16.98 1.82 14.09
N ASP A 383 -17.91 2.19 14.97
CA ASP A 383 -18.07 3.55 15.50
C ASP A 383 -17.29 3.80 16.80
N ARG A 384 -16.39 2.90 17.17
CA ARG A 384 -15.62 2.95 18.41
C ARG A 384 -14.13 3.08 18.16
N PHE A 385 -13.52 4.07 18.82
CA PHE A 385 -12.07 4.21 18.94
C PHE A 385 -11.56 3.51 20.20
N THR A 386 -10.45 2.77 20.05
CA THR A 386 -9.67 2.20 21.15
C THR A 386 -8.28 2.81 21.12
N LYS A 387 -7.91 3.50 22.19
CA LYS A 387 -6.60 4.11 22.34
C LYS A 387 -5.53 3.04 22.58
N GLU A 388 -4.46 3.12 21.82
CA GLU A 388 -3.29 2.24 21.89
C GLU A 388 -2.11 3.03 21.33
N TYR A 389 -1.32 3.62 22.22
CA TYR A 389 -0.21 4.46 21.81
C TYR A 389 0.94 3.62 21.27
N GLU A 390 1.44 4.00 20.10
CA GLU A 390 2.54 3.33 19.40
C GLU A 390 3.55 4.36 18.86
N THR A 391 4.64 3.87 18.29
CA THR A 391 5.61 4.70 17.54
C THR A 391 5.95 4.06 16.19
N GLY A 392 5.10 3.14 15.74
CA GLY A 392 5.29 2.40 14.50
C GLY A 392 5.23 3.32 13.29
N TYR A 393 4.51 4.44 13.40
CA TYR A 393 4.36 5.44 12.35
C TYR A 393 5.17 6.72 12.58
N LEU A 394 5.95 6.83 13.67
CA LEU A 394 6.86 7.94 13.96
C LEU A 394 8.26 7.74 13.38
N PHE A 395 8.67 8.60 12.45
CA PHE A 395 9.95 8.54 11.73
C PHE A 395 10.15 7.23 10.95
N THR A 396 9.07 6.72 10.40
CA THR A 396 9.03 5.43 9.72
C THR A 396 9.86 5.47 8.45
N PRO A 397 10.67 4.42 8.17
CA PRO A 397 11.37 4.33 6.90
C PRO A 397 10.40 4.41 5.71
N PRO A 398 10.64 5.25 4.69
CA PRO A 398 9.85 5.36 3.46
C PRO A 398 9.43 4.05 2.80
N ALA A 399 10.28 3.00 2.86
CA ALA A 399 9.94 1.68 2.33
C ALA A 399 8.94 0.89 3.17
N VAL A 400 8.84 1.20 4.46
CA VAL A 400 7.84 0.62 5.37
C VAL A 400 6.55 1.46 5.31
N PHE A 401 6.68 2.78 5.40
CA PHE A 401 5.52 3.70 5.37
C PHE A 401 4.76 3.59 4.04
N GLY A 402 5.50 3.50 2.91
CA GLY A 402 4.96 3.34 1.56
C GLY A 402 4.24 2.01 1.28
N VAL A 403 4.22 1.07 2.25
CA VAL A 403 3.37 -0.12 2.17
C VAL A 403 1.93 0.26 2.50
N THR A 404 1.69 1.12 3.48
CA THR A 404 0.32 1.47 3.89
C THR A 404 -0.10 2.84 3.40
N HIS A 405 0.81 3.77 3.10
CA HIS A 405 0.51 5.15 2.73
C HIS A 405 1.05 5.51 1.34
N PHE A 406 0.23 6.15 0.52
CA PHE A 406 0.59 6.63 -0.80
C PHE A 406 0.21 8.11 -0.96
N PRO A 407 1.18 9.03 -1.01
CA PRO A 407 0.91 10.47 -1.10
C PRO A 407 0.38 10.88 -2.48
N ASP A 408 -0.42 11.95 -2.49
CA ASP A 408 -0.89 12.59 -3.73
C ASP A 408 0.27 13.21 -4.52
N GLU A 409 1.23 13.81 -3.81
CA GLU A 409 2.46 14.31 -4.41
C GLU A 409 3.58 13.26 -4.28
N GLU A 410 4.10 12.79 -5.42
CA GLU A 410 5.15 11.77 -5.51
C GLU A 410 6.37 12.08 -4.61
N ARG A 411 6.71 13.36 -4.46
CA ARG A 411 7.84 13.83 -3.65
C ARG A 411 7.76 13.41 -2.18
N TRP A 412 6.55 13.29 -1.62
CA TRP A 412 6.34 12.88 -0.24
C TRP A 412 6.48 11.38 -0.02
N GLN A 413 6.73 10.59 -1.07
CA GLN A 413 7.15 9.21 -0.86
C GLN A 413 8.49 9.15 -0.14
N LEU A 414 9.33 10.19 -0.27
CA LEU A 414 10.70 10.25 0.29
C LEU A 414 11.53 9.03 -0.14
N ARG A 415 11.44 8.66 -1.42
CA ARG A 415 12.13 7.52 -2.02
C ARG A 415 12.99 7.98 -3.20
N ASP A 416 14.17 7.38 -3.34
CA ASP A 416 15.02 7.56 -4.52
C ASP A 416 14.36 6.96 -5.78
N ASP A 417 13.60 5.86 -5.59
CA ASP A 417 12.81 5.19 -6.63
C ASP A 417 11.34 5.16 -6.18
N PRO A 418 10.56 6.19 -6.54
CA PRO A 418 9.14 6.26 -6.23
C PRO A 418 8.38 5.08 -6.85
N VAL A 419 7.41 4.55 -6.10
CA VAL A 419 6.53 3.50 -6.58
C VAL A 419 5.33 4.11 -7.30
N SER A 420 4.84 3.43 -8.34
CA SER A 420 3.58 3.81 -8.96
C SER A 420 2.40 3.43 -8.04
N ARG A 421 1.25 4.05 -8.25
CA ARG A 421 0.02 3.67 -7.54
C ARG A 421 -0.38 2.22 -7.81
N GLY A 422 -0.10 1.72 -9.02
CA GLY A 422 -0.31 0.31 -9.34
C GLY A 422 0.59 -0.61 -8.52
N ASP A 423 1.87 -0.24 -8.32
CA ASP A 423 2.77 -0.97 -7.42
C ASP A 423 2.31 -0.89 -5.97
N PHE A 424 1.86 0.27 -5.50
CA PHE A 424 1.22 0.43 -4.19
C PHE A 424 0.09 -0.59 -3.99
N PHE A 425 -0.87 -0.69 -4.92
CA PHE A 425 -1.97 -1.65 -4.81
C PHE A 425 -1.50 -3.11 -4.84
N ARG A 426 -0.42 -3.41 -5.58
CA ARG A 426 0.14 -4.76 -5.67
C ARG A 426 0.90 -5.18 -4.43
N GLN A 427 1.47 -4.26 -3.65
CA GLN A 427 2.27 -4.61 -2.47
C GLN A 427 1.40 -5.33 -1.42
N PRO A 428 1.91 -6.42 -0.80
CA PRO A 428 1.23 -7.10 0.29
C PRO A 428 0.99 -6.14 1.46
N MET A 429 -0.21 -6.18 2.04
CA MET A 429 -0.63 -5.24 3.08
C MET A 429 -0.07 -5.66 4.45
N MET A 430 1.17 -5.26 4.72
CA MET A 430 1.81 -5.44 6.02
C MET A 430 1.88 -4.10 6.77
N HIS A 431 1.49 -4.09 8.03
CA HIS A 431 1.58 -2.92 8.90
C HIS A 431 3.03 -2.57 9.22
N ALA A 432 3.28 -1.33 9.61
CA ALA A 432 4.61 -0.92 10.09
C ALA A 432 5.11 -1.84 11.22
N ARG A 433 4.22 -2.24 12.15
CA ARG A 433 4.56 -3.16 13.24
C ARG A 433 5.17 -4.49 12.77
N PHE A 434 4.77 -5.02 11.61
CA PHE A 434 5.40 -6.24 11.05
C PHE A 434 6.92 -6.07 10.90
N TYR A 435 7.33 -4.95 10.31
CA TYR A 435 8.75 -4.63 10.10
C TYR A 435 9.45 -4.21 11.39
N ALA A 436 8.74 -3.51 12.29
CA ALA A 436 9.22 -3.14 13.62
C ALA A 436 9.64 -4.38 14.43
N GLU A 437 8.89 -5.47 14.26
CA GLU A 437 9.17 -6.78 14.87
C GLU A 437 10.31 -7.56 14.20
N GLY A 438 10.94 -6.97 13.17
CA GLY A 438 12.03 -7.57 12.41
C GLY A 438 11.56 -8.67 11.45
N LEU A 439 10.27 -8.70 11.11
CA LEU A 439 9.71 -9.67 10.18
C LEU A 439 9.90 -9.23 8.73
N GLU A 440 9.99 -10.21 7.84
CA GLU A 440 10.09 -9.99 6.39
C GLU A 440 9.17 -11.00 5.69
N LEU A 441 8.25 -10.54 4.85
CA LEU A 441 7.38 -11.41 4.08
C LEU A 441 8.13 -11.89 2.84
N LEU A 442 8.38 -13.20 2.77
CA LEU A 442 9.09 -13.83 1.66
C LEU A 442 8.12 -14.27 0.54
N SER A 443 6.94 -14.73 0.92
CA SER A 443 5.88 -15.13 0.00
C SER A 443 4.51 -15.08 0.70
N PRO A 444 3.43 -14.67 0.03
CA PRO A 444 3.40 -14.14 -1.34
C PRO A 444 3.95 -12.71 -1.41
N THR A 445 4.34 -12.28 -2.61
CA THR A 445 4.89 -10.93 -2.85
C THR A 445 3.82 -9.95 -3.36
N ARG A 446 2.53 -10.26 -3.18
CA ARG A 446 1.41 -9.46 -3.70
C ARG A 446 0.25 -9.39 -2.72
N SER A 447 -0.55 -8.32 -2.80
CA SER A 447 -1.76 -8.08 -2.00
C SER A 447 -2.88 -9.08 -2.24
N GLN A 448 -3.05 -9.51 -3.49
CA GLN A 448 -4.08 -10.49 -3.88
C GLN A 448 -3.44 -11.68 -4.61
N VAL A 449 -3.82 -12.89 -4.20
CA VAL A 449 -3.36 -14.15 -4.81
C VAL A 449 -4.51 -15.08 -5.15
N SER A 450 -4.33 -15.92 -6.17
CA SER A 450 -5.27 -17.00 -6.51
C SER A 450 -4.70 -18.36 -6.16
N VAL A 451 -5.49 -19.19 -5.48
CA VAL A 451 -5.09 -20.54 -5.07
C VAL A 451 -6.18 -21.57 -5.39
N SER A 452 -5.77 -22.81 -5.67
CA SER A 452 -6.70 -23.91 -5.94
C SER A 452 -7.14 -24.68 -4.70
N GLY A 453 -6.56 -24.43 -3.52
CA GLY A 453 -6.97 -25.16 -2.31
C GLY A 453 -6.32 -24.66 -1.04
N ALA A 454 -5.01 -24.42 -1.03
CA ALA A 454 -4.31 -23.88 0.13
C ALA A 454 -3.34 -22.75 -0.28
N LEU A 455 -3.11 -21.83 0.65
CA LEU A 455 -2.08 -20.80 0.56
C LEU A 455 -0.96 -21.12 1.53
N GLU A 456 0.27 -21.10 1.04
CA GLU A 456 1.48 -21.08 1.86
C GLU A 456 2.00 -19.64 1.98
N ILE A 457 2.23 -19.19 3.21
CA ILE A 457 2.85 -17.91 3.53
C ILE A 457 4.19 -18.19 4.20
N LEU A 458 5.24 -17.54 3.72
CA LEU A 458 6.60 -17.66 4.26
C LEU A 458 7.06 -16.33 4.82
N VAL A 459 7.42 -16.32 6.11
CA VAL A 459 7.86 -15.13 6.84
C VAL A 459 9.22 -15.40 7.48
N LYS A 460 10.18 -14.51 7.28
CA LYS A 460 11.42 -14.52 8.05
C LYS A 460 11.13 -13.99 9.45
N ASN A 461 11.46 -14.78 10.47
CA ASN A 461 11.12 -14.53 11.87
C ASN A 461 12.39 -14.59 12.76
N PRO A 462 13.34 -13.65 12.61
CA PRO A 462 14.62 -13.71 13.31
C PRO A 462 14.47 -13.52 14.83
N ARG A 463 13.42 -12.82 15.29
CA ARG A 463 13.14 -12.58 16.70
C ARG A 463 12.23 -13.64 17.34
N ARG A 464 11.95 -14.73 16.63
CA ARG A 464 11.13 -15.87 17.12
C ARG A 464 9.78 -15.42 17.71
N ARG A 465 9.10 -14.50 17.02
CA ARG A 465 7.74 -14.09 17.36
C ARG A 465 6.78 -15.25 17.21
N HIS A 466 5.76 -15.25 18.05
CA HIS A 466 4.63 -16.17 17.98
C HIS A 466 3.56 -15.58 17.06
N PHE A 467 2.80 -16.45 16.38
CA PHE A 467 1.78 -16.02 15.44
C PHE A 467 0.42 -16.65 15.69
N LEU A 468 -0.62 -15.89 15.40
CA LEU A 468 -1.97 -16.38 15.12
C LEU A 468 -2.31 -15.97 13.69
N VAL A 469 -2.84 -16.89 12.90
CA VAL A 469 -3.16 -16.65 11.50
C VAL A 469 -4.52 -17.23 11.20
N HIS A 470 -5.40 -16.40 10.64
CA HIS A 470 -6.77 -16.78 10.39
C HIS A 470 -7.25 -16.34 9.01
N ALA A 471 -8.00 -17.21 8.33
CA ALA A 471 -8.70 -16.90 7.10
C ALA A 471 -10.17 -16.54 7.38
N VAL A 472 -10.60 -15.38 6.89
CA VAL A 472 -11.96 -14.85 7.06
C VAL A 472 -12.62 -14.70 5.68
N PRO A 473 -13.76 -15.35 5.40
CA PRO A 473 -14.48 -15.16 4.14
C PRO A 473 -15.04 -13.73 4.01
N LYS A 474 -14.79 -13.03 2.89
CA LYS A 474 -15.33 -11.67 2.65
C LYS A 474 -16.87 -11.65 2.52
N GLY A 475 -17.48 -12.76 2.11
CA GLY A 475 -18.95 -12.90 1.99
C GLY A 475 -19.69 -13.18 3.30
N GLY A 476 -18.98 -13.15 4.44
CA GLY A 476 -19.48 -13.65 5.71
C GLY A 476 -19.32 -15.17 5.82
N GLY A 477 -19.14 -15.65 7.04
CA GLY A 477 -18.88 -17.05 7.34
C GLY A 477 -18.00 -17.22 8.58
N GLU A 478 -17.69 -18.46 8.92
CA GLU A 478 -16.85 -18.78 10.06
C GLU A 478 -15.37 -18.52 9.73
N GLN A 479 -14.68 -17.83 10.63
CA GLN A 479 -13.23 -17.68 10.61
C GLN A 479 -12.57 -19.06 10.76
N ARG A 480 -11.43 -19.25 10.10
CA ARG A 480 -10.67 -20.50 10.17
C ARG A 480 -9.24 -20.25 10.55
N ASP A 481 -8.71 -21.09 11.41
CA ASP A 481 -7.32 -21.03 11.83
C ASP A 481 -6.45 -21.67 10.75
N CYS A 482 -5.31 -21.05 10.47
CA CYS A 482 -4.28 -21.61 9.63
C CYS A 482 -3.27 -22.38 10.48
N GLU A 483 -2.62 -23.38 9.88
CA GLU A 483 -1.51 -24.07 10.53
C GLU A 483 -0.30 -23.15 10.57
N VAL A 484 0.38 -23.09 11.73
CA VAL A 484 1.51 -22.19 11.97
C VAL A 484 2.71 -22.98 12.46
N ASP A 485 3.78 -22.96 11.67
CA ASP A 485 5.13 -23.32 12.10
C ASP A 485 5.92 -22.04 12.36
N ALA A 486 6.12 -21.68 13.64
CA ALA A 486 6.72 -20.42 14.06
C ALA A 486 8.27 -20.47 14.17
N GLY A 487 8.94 -21.28 13.35
CA GLY A 487 10.39 -21.32 13.28
C GLY A 487 11.05 -19.98 12.86
N PRO A 488 12.39 -19.92 12.79
CA PRO A 488 13.12 -18.74 12.30
C PRO A 488 12.75 -18.32 10.86
N SER A 489 12.27 -19.27 10.08
CA SER A 489 11.51 -19.04 8.86
C SER A 489 10.12 -19.62 9.10
N ALA A 490 9.19 -18.76 9.50
CA ALA A 490 7.84 -19.17 9.83
C ALA A 490 7.08 -19.52 8.55
N ARG A 491 6.31 -20.61 8.61
CA ARG A 491 5.45 -21.08 7.53
C ARG A 491 4.02 -21.15 8.02
N PHE A 492 3.12 -20.51 7.28
CA PHE A 492 1.68 -20.57 7.54
C PHE A 492 0.98 -21.28 6.39
N GLU A 493 0.10 -22.22 6.72
CA GLU A 493 -0.68 -22.97 5.73
C GLU A 493 -2.17 -22.77 5.98
N CYS A 494 -2.84 -22.08 5.06
CA CYS A 494 -4.26 -21.76 5.13
C CYS A 494 -5.03 -22.57 4.08
N ALA A 495 -5.97 -23.42 4.50
CA ALA A 495 -6.80 -24.23 3.61
C ALA A 495 -8.18 -23.59 3.34
N PHE A 496 -8.64 -23.68 2.10
CA PHE A 496 -9.89 -23.08 1.61
C PHE A 496 -10.80 -24.15 0.98
N PRO A 497 -11.76 -24.72 1.72
CA PRO A 497 -12.57 -25.83 1.20
C PRO A 497 -13.70 -25.39 0.27
N SER A 498 -14.00 -24.11 0.19
CA SER A 498 -15.03 -23.58 -0.69
C SER A 498 -14.46 -22.47 -1.55
N ALA A 499 -14.97 -22.37 -2.78
CA ALA A 499 -14.66 -21.25 -3.64
C ALA A 499 -15.13 -19.94 -2.99
N GLY A 500 -14.30 -18.91 -3.06
CA GLY A 500 -14.62 -17.60 -2.48
C GLY A 500 -13.39 -16.73 -2.29
N THR A 501 -13.65 -15.47 -1.92
CA THR A 501 -12.60 -14.52 -1.54
C THR A 501 -12.46 -14.50 -0.03
N TYR A 502 -11.23 -14.63 0.44
CA TYR A 502 -10.86 -14.68 1.84
C TYR A 502 -9.84 -13.58 2.15
N THR A 503 -9.89 -13.05 3.36
CA THR A 503 -8.83 -12.25 3.93
C THR A 503 -8.08 -13.11 4.93
N VAL A 504 -6.79 -13.33 4.70
CA VAL A 504 -5.89 -13.99 5.66
C VAL A 504 -5.26 -12.92 6.53
N ARG A 505 -5.60 -12.90 7.81
CA ARG A 505 -5.09 -11.95 8.81
C ARG A 505 -4.00 -12.61 9.64
N MET A 506 -2.91 -11.89 9.83
CA MET A 506 -1.76 -12.32 10.60
C MET A 506 -1.61 -11.44 11.82
N PHE A 507 -1.43 -12.09 12.97
CA PHE A 507 -1.17 -11.44 14.24
C PHE A 507 0.11 -11.98 14.84
N ALA A 508 0.90 -11.12 15.48
CA ALA A 508 2.17 -11.49 16.09
C ALA A 508 2.25 -11.06 17.56
N SER A 509 3.04 -11.80 18.34
CA SER A 509 3.36 -11.45 19.73
C SER A 509 4.77 -11.87 20.11
N PRO A 510 5.48 -11.10 20.95
CA PRO A 510 6.72 -11.56 21.58
C PRO A 510 6.47 -12.68 22.60
N LYS A 511 5.25 -12.81 23.14
CA LYS A 511 4.89 -13.81 24.15
C LYS A 511 3.97 -14.86 23.56
N ARG A 512 4.20 -16.13 23.95
CA ARG A 512 3.34 -17.24 23.51
C ARG A 512 1.90 -17.08 24.00
N VAL A 513 1.72 -16.57 25.22
CA VAL A 513 0.42 -16.32 25.85
C VAL A 513 0.32 -14.83 26.14
N GLY A 514 -0.72 -14.19 25.61
CA GLY A 514 -0.95 -12.76 25.76
C GLY A 514 -1.73 -12.17 24.59
N THR A 515 -1.61 -10.86 24.44
CA THR A 515 -2.20 -10.12 23.31
C THR A 515 -1.35 -10.29 22.07
N TYR A 516 -2.02 -10.47 20.93
CA TYR A 516 -1.41 -10.53 19.61
C TYR A 516 -1.91 -9.33 18.81
N ALA A 517 -0.98 -8.50 18.34
CA ALA A 517 -1.29 -7.36 17.50
C ALA A 517 -1.43 -7.81 16.05
N MET A 518 -2.35 -7.21 15.30
CA MET A 518 -2.42 -7.44 13.86
C MET A 518 -1.17 -6.86 13.21
N VAL A 519 -0.53 -7.65 12.34
CA VAL A 519 0.70 -7.25 11.63
C VAL A 519 0.53 -7.19 10.12
N GLY A 520 -0.53 -7.76 9.57
CA GLY A 520 -0.81 -7.68 8.15
C GLY A 520 -1.95 -8.57 7.70
N GLU A 521 -2.37 -8.34 6.47
CA GLU A 521 -3.35 -9.16 5.79
C GLU A 521 -3.06 -9.36 4.31
N LEU A 522 -3.66 -10.42 3.77
CA LEU A 522 -3.56 -10.81 2.36
C LEU A 522 -4.93 -11.21 1.85
N GLU A 523 -5.25 -10.82 0.62
CA GLU A 523 -6.47 -11.24 -0.05
C GLU A 523 -6.23 -12.51 -0.89
N VAL A 524 -7.12 -13.48 -0.75
CA VAL A 524 -6.99 -14.79 -1.38
C VAL A 524 -8.26 -15.14 -2.13
N ASN A 525 -8.14 -15.32 -3.43
CA ASN A 525 -9.17 -15.85 -4.31
C ASN A 525 -9.00 -17.37 -4.43
N ALA A 526 -9.80 -18.12 -3.68
CA ALA A 526 -9.75 -19.57 -3.66
C ALA A 526 -10.78 -20.17 -4.63
N ALA A 527 -10.35 -21.20 -5.38
CA ALA A 527 -11.25 -22.01 -6.22
C ALA A 527 -12.00 -23.11 -5.44
N GLY A 528 -11.62 -23.35 -4.17
CA GLY A 528 -12.09 -24.47 -3.36
C GLY A 528 -11.29 -25.75 -3.63
N SER A 529 -11.00 -26.50 -2.56
CA SER A 529 -10.32 -27.81 -2.62
C SER A 529 -11.24 -28.96 -3.03
#